data_AF-A0AAU7YTK9-F1
#
_entry.id   AF-A0AAU7YTK9-F1
#
_cell.length_a   1.000
_cell.length_b   1.000
_cell.length_c   1.000
_cell.angle_alpha   90.00
_cell.angle_beta   90.00
_cell.angle_gamma   90.00
#
_symmetry.space_group_name_H-M   'P 1'
#
loop_
_entity.id
_entity.type
_entity.pdbx_description
1 polymer ?
#
loop_
_entity_poly.entity_id
_entity_poly.type
_entity_poly.pdbx_seq_one_letter_code
_entity_poly.pdbx_strand_id
1 'polypeptide(L)'
;MLKFLFFLLFMIPISYFGYWWLVPSMLFFLTFFILFSLNGFIYYNISYFLGVDYISYSLILLSLWICCLMILASGVLYNTNYYSGLFGVFVLLLLIFLYLSFSSNNLFLFYLFFESSLIPTLFLIFGWGYQPERLQAGMYFIFYTLFSSFPMLVSIIWLYMSFGSLYFFLFFNFSYCYFLFYFCMMFSFLVKIPMFFVHIWLPKAHVEAPVSGSMILAGVLLKLGGYGLYRVFPLIMISGLKYNFVFVSISLLGGIYVSFVCVRQVDLKSLIAYSSVIHMGLVLCGILTFNYWGFYGSLILMLAHGLCSSGLFCLSNIIYERLGSRSMYILKGLLSFMPSMSLWWFFLSVYNMAAPPSLNLMGEIMLFNSVISFYSFNTLIFIFLSFFSAVYSLYLYSYTQHGIGFSGSFSYCNCYLREYLLMLLHWFPLNIIIFLSGIFFI
;
A
#
# COMPACT_ATOMS: atom_id res chain seq x y z
N MET A 1 22.05 0.17 -9.26
CA MET A 1 21.02 -0.72 -8.67
C MET A 1 21.59 -1.96 -8.01
N LEU A 2 22.54 -2.67 -8.63
CA LEU A 2 23.12 -3.88 -8.05
C LEU A 2 23.79 -3.65 -6.68
N LYS A 3 24.45 -2.49 -6.46
CA LYS A 3 25.05 -2.15 -5.15
C LYS A 3 24.03 -2.24 -3.99
N PHE A 4 22.81 -1.75 -4.20
CA PHE A 4 21.76 -1.78 -3.17
C PHE A 4 21.19 -3.19 -3.00
N LEU A 5 21.06 -3.95 -4.09
CA LEU A 5 20.63 -5.34 -4.03
C LEU A 5 21.63 -6.22 -3.29
N PHE A 6 22.93 -6.08 -3.58
CA PHE A 6 23.98 -6.80 -2.87
C PHE A 6 23.99 -6.44 -1.39
N PHE A 7 23.83 -5.16 -1.05
CA PHE A 7 23.68 -4.77 0.36
C PHE A 7 22.52 -5.52 1.02
N LEU A 8 21.33 -5.55 0.42
CA LEU A 8 20.18 -6.27 0.96
C LEU A 8 20.44 -7.78 1.13
N LEU A 9 21.14 -8.42 0.18
CA LEU A 9 21.51 -9.83 0.30
C LEU A 9 22.46 -10.08 1.48
N PHE A 10 23.45 -9.21 1.72
CA PHE A 10 24.36 -9.33 2.86
C PHE A 10 23.67 -9.11 4.22
N MET A 11 22.49 -8.48 4.25
CA MET A 11 21.71 -8.29 5.47
C MET A 11 20.96 -9.56 5.93
N ILE A 12 20.72 -10.52 5.02
CA ILE A 12 19.99 -11.76 5.34
C ILE A 12 20.67 -12.54 6.47
N PRO A 13 21.96 -12.91 6.39
CA PRO A 13 22.61 -13.66 7.47
C PRO A 13 22.60 -12.89 8.79
N ILE A 14 22.76 -11.56 8.77
CA ILE A 14 22.72 -10.71 9.97
C ILE A 14 21.36 -10.83 10.69
N SER A 15 20.26 -10.85 9.92
CA SER A 15 18.92 -11.01 10.49
C SER A 15 18.73 -12.40 11.12
N TYR A 16 19.30 -13.44 10.53
CA TYR A 16 19.22 -14.81 11.04
C TYR A 16 20.01 -14.98 12.35
N PHE A 17 21.17 -14.33 12.49
CA PHE A 17 21.96 -14.33 13.73
C PHE A 17 21.32 -13.54 14.89
N GLY A 18 20.15 -12.93 14.68
CA GLY A 18 19.33 -12.37 15.77
C GLY A 18 19.65 -10.91 16.14
N TYR A 19 20.46 -10.19 15.36
CA TYR A 19 20.75 -8.77 15.58
C TYR A 19 19.58 -7.87 15.17
N TRP A 20 18.48 -7.92 15.92
CA TRP A 20 17.21 -7.27 15.57
C TRP A 20 17.35 -5.77 15.29
N TRP A 21 17.99 -5.02 16.18
CA TRP A 21 18.08 -3.56 16.08
C TRP A 21 19.05 -3.06 15.01
N LEU A 22 20.00 -3.90 14.60
CA LEU A 22 20.97 -3.55 13.57
C LEU A 22 20.36 -3.58 12.16
N VAL A 23 19.37 -4.45 11.93
CA VAL A 23 18.67 -4.52 10.64
C VAL A 23 17.95 -3.20 10.29
N PRO A 24 17.06 -2.63 11.12
CA PRO A 24 16.37 -1.39 10.80
C PRO A 24 17.31 -0.19 10.71
N SER A 25 18.37 -0.11 11.54
CA SER A 25 19.33 1.02 11.46
C SER A 25 20.07 1.04 10.13
N MET A 26 20.49 -0.12 9.65
CA MET A 26 21.17 -0.27 8.36
C MET A 26 20.22 -0.06 7.17
N LEU A 27 18.94 -0.46 7.30
CA LEU A 27 17.93 -0.12 6.30
C LEU A 27 17.64 1.38 6.25
N PHE A 28 17.61 2.09 7.39
CA PHE A 28 17.53 3.56 7.39
C PHE A 28 18.73 4.18 6.68
N PHE A 29 19.94 3.68 6.96
CA PHE A 29 21.14 4.15 6.27
C PHE A 29 21.06 3.95 4.74
N LEU A 30 20.52 2.82 4.28
CA LEU A 30 20.21 2.61 2.86
C LEU A 30 19.22 3.64 2.30
N THR A 31 18.13 3.93 3.02
CA THR A 31 17.13 4.91 2.55
C THR A 31 17.77 6.28 2.34
N PHE A 32 18.65 6.72 3.25
CA PHE A 32 19.38 7.97 3.10
C PHE A 32 20.31 7.94 1.87
N PHE A 33 21.05 6.87 1.64
CA PHE A 33 21.88 6.77 0.43
C PHE A 33 21.08 6.81 -0.87
N ILE A 34 19.89 6.21 -0.88
CA ILE A 34 19.01 6.24 -2.05
C ILE A 34 18.46 7.65 -2.26
N LEU A 35 18.11 8.38 -1.19
CA LEU A 35 17.74 9.79 -1.22
C LEU A 35 18.83 10.66 -1.87
N PHE A 36 20.09 10.48 -1.49
CA PHE A 36 21.21 11.24 -2.08
C PHE A 36 21.58 10.81 -3.50
N SER A 37 21.17 9.62 -3.95
CA SER A 37 21.49 9.12 -5.29
C SER A 37 20.56 9.64 -6.40
N LEU A 38 19.65 10.57 -6.07
CA LEU A 38 18.79 11.23 -7.03
C LEU A 38 19.61 12.10 -7.97
N ASN A 39 19.69 11.67 -9.21
CA ASN A 39 20.10 12.51 -10.33
C ASN A 39 18.83 13.08 -10.99
N GLY A 40 18.88 14.30 -11.50
CA GLY A 40 17.69 15.05 -11.92
C GLY A 40 17.17 14.80 -13.34
N PHE A 41 17.39 13.64 -13.95
CA PHE A 41 16.78 13.31 -15.25
C PHE A 41 15.75 12.15 -15.10
N ILE A 42 15.17 11.70 -16.21
CA ILE A 42 14.01 10.81 -16.19
C ILE A 42 14.37 9.35 -15.84
N TYR A 43 15.55 8.85 -16.29
CA TYR A 43 15.98 7.46 -16.08
C TYR A 43 17.39 7.31 -15.44
N TYR A 44 17.37 6.70 -14.25
CA TYR A 44 18.38 6.02 -13.39
C TYR A 44 18.99 4.69 -13.83
N ASN A 45 20.33 4.59 -13.81
CA ASN A 45 21.04 3.40 -13.32
C ASN A 45 20.66 2.10 -14.07
N ILE A 46 20.65 2.16 -15.39
CA ILE A 46 20.31 1.03 -16.25
C ILE A 46 21.43 0.00 -16.22
N SER A 47 21.16 -1.20 -15.71
CA SER A 47 22.10 -2.32 -15.70
C SER A 47 21.35 -3.65 -15.65
N TYR A 48 21.71 -4.65 -16.47
CA TYR A 48 21.19 -6.03 -16.38
C TYR A 48 19.67 -6.11 -16.18
N PHE A 49 18.91 -5.47 -17.08
CA PHE A 49 17.44 -5.40 -17.05
C PHE A 49 16.81 -4.65 -15.85
N LEU A 50 17.62 -4.03 -14.99
CA LEU A 50 17.14 -3.14 -13.94
C LEU A 50 17.30 -1.67 -14.37
N GLY A 51 16.32 -0.84 -14.05
CA GLY A 51 16.32 0.60 -14.28
C GLY A 51 15.39 1.31 -13.30
N VAL A 52 15.55 2.62 -13.19
CA VAL A 52 14.77 3.45 -12.26
C VAL A 52 14.28 4.71 -12.94
N ASP A 53 12.97 4.88 -12.95
CA ASP A 53 12.25 6.14 -13.11
C ASP A 53 11.93 6.79 -11.79
N TYR A 54 11.49 8.05 -11.83
CA TYR A 54 10.86 8.74 -10.70
C TYR A 54 9.75 7.92 -10.02
N ILE A 55 8.88 7.26 -10.79
CA ILE A 55 7.82 6.40 -10.24
C ILE A 55 8.41 5.26 -9.44
N SER A 56 9.27 4.45 -10.06
CA SER A 56 9.91 3.32 -9.39
C SER A 56 10.78 3.77 -8.22
N TYR A 57 11.46 4.91 -8.33
CA TYR A 57 12.28 5.48 -7.29
C TYR A 57 11.45 5.75 -6.03
N SER A 58 10.32 6.46 -6.20
CA SER A 58 9.43 6.80 -5.08
C SER A 58 8.88 5.56 -4.37
N LEU A 59 8.48 4.53 -5.13
CA LEU A 59 7.95 3.29 -4.59
C LEU A 59 9.03 2.40 -3.97
N ILE A 60 10.26 2.39 -4.51
CA ILE A 60 11.41 1.73 -3.89
C ILE A 60 11.70 2.37 -2.53
N LEU A 61 11.71 3.70 -2.45
CA LEU A 61 11.90 4.42 -1.19
C LEU A 61 10.82 4.11 -0.16
N LEU A 62 9.56 4.13 -0.58
CA LEU A 62 8.44 3.73 0.26
C LEU A 62 8.61 2.29 0.77
N SER A 63 9.03 1.36 -0.10
CA SER A 63 9.20 -0.04 0.28
C SER A 63 10.28 -0.25 1.34
N LEU A 64 11.42 0.43 1.19
CA LEU A 64 12.51 0.39 2.16
C LEU A 64 12.06 1.00 3.49
N TRP A 65 11.40 2.17 3.43
CA TRP A 65 10.94 2.88 4.61
C TRP A 65 9.93 2.06 5.42
N ILE A 66 8.91 1.49 4.75
CA ILE A 66 7.89 0.67 5.42
C ILE A 66 8.51 -0.62 5.98
N CYS A 67 9.47 -1.24 5.27
CA CYS A 67 10.16 -2.41 5.82
C CYS A 67 10.96 -2.11 7.10
N CYS A 68 11.58 -0.93 7.22
CA CYS A 68 12.17 -0.48 8.49
C CYS A 68 11.12 -0.41 9.60
N LEU A 69 9.98 0.23 9.30
CA LEU A 69 8.91 0.47 10.26
C LEU A 69 8.24 -0.84 10.71
N MET A 70 8.13 -1.83 9.83
CA MET A 70 7.62 -3.15 10.19
C MET A 70 8.45 -3.82 11.29
N ILE A 71 9.78 -3.80 11.16
CA ILE A 71 10.69 -4.43 12.12
C ILE A 71 10.65 -3.69 13.46
N LEU A 72 10.51 -2.36 13.44
CA LEU A 72 10.32 -1.56 14.65
C LEU A 72 8.96 -1.85 15.31
N ALA A 73 7.88 -1.98 14.52
CA ALA A 73 6.53 -2.22 15.03
C ALA A 73 6.41 -3.60 15.67
N SER A 74 7.07 -4.61 15.13
CA SER A 74 7.00 -5.99 15.61
C SER A 74 7.92 -6.31 16.78
N GLY A 75 8.46 -5.31 17.50
CA GLY A 75 9.41 -5.57 18.58
C GLY A 75 8.83 -6.31 19.79
N VAL A 76 7.51 -6.56 19.88
CA VAL A 76 6.95 -7.52 20.85
C VAL A 76 7.47 -8.93 20.56
N LEU A 77 7.55 -9.32 19.28
CA LEU A 77 8.07 -10.63 18.88
C LEU A 77 9.52 -10.83 19.35
N TYR A 78 10.32 -9.75 19.33
CA TYR A 78 11.68 -9.76 19.87
C TYR A 78 11.68 -10.08 21.37
N ASN A 79 10.88 -9.36 22.15
CA ASN A 79 10.83 -9.53 23.60
C ASN A 79 10.38 -10.94 24.00
N THR A 80 9.49 -11.54 23.22
CA THR A 80 8.98 -12.90 23.44
C THR A 80 9.82 -14.02 22.80
N ASN A 81 10.87 -13.68 22.04
CA ASN A 81 11.71 -14.62 21.28
C ASN A 81 10.96 -15.59 20.34
N TYR A 82 9.76 -15.23 19.86
CA TYR A 82 8.99 -16.05 18.91
C TYR A 82 9.57 -15.97 17.48
N TYR A 83 10.56 -16.81 17.18
CA TYR A 83 11.19 -16.94 15.85
C TYR A 83 11.57 -15.58 15.21
N SER A 84 12.16 -14.72 16.03
CA SER A 84 12.53 -13.34 15.69
C SER A 84 13.45 -13.23 14.48
N GLY A 85 14.48 -14.09 14.38
CA GLY A 85 15.41 -14.10 13.26
C GLY A 85 14.74 -14.50 11.94
N LEU A 86 13.91 -15.54 11.95
CA LEU A 86 13.16 -15.99 10.77
C LEU A 86 12.18 -14.91 10.28
N PHE A 87 11.53 -14.19 11.20
CA PHE A 87 10.68 -13.05 10.85
C PHE A 87 11.47 -11.99 10.09
N GLY A 88 12.65 -11.61 10.59
CA GLY A 88 13.56 -10.66 9.93
C GLY A 88 13.97 -11.11 8.53
N VAL A 89 14.29 -12.40 8.36
CA VAL A 89 14.63 -12.98 7.05
C VAL A 89 13.46 -12.85 6.06
N PHE A 90 12.22 -13.17 6.45
CA PHE A 90 11.08 -13.04 5.53
C PHE A 90 10.77 -11.59 5.18
N VAL A 91 10.93 -10.65 6.11
CA VAL A 91 10.80 -9.21 5.82
C VAL A 91 11.86 -8.75 4.81
N LEU A 92 13.10 -9.19 4.95
CA LEU A 92 14.17 -8.86 3.99
C LEU A 92 13.96 -9.52 2.62
N LEU A 93 13.52 -10.79 2.58
CA LEU A 93 13.16 -11.46 1.33
C LEU A 93 12.03 -10.73 0.60
N LEU A 94 11.01 -10.31 1.34
CA LEU A 94 9.93 -9.50 0.79
C LEU A 94 10.45 -8.18 0.21
N LEU A 95 11.32 -7.48 0.94
CA LEU A 95 11.94 -6.25 0.48
C LEU A 95 12.76 -6.45 -0.81
N ILE A 96 13.49 -7.56 -0.93
CA ILE A 96 14.26 -7.88 -2.14
C ILE A 96 13.33 -8.08 -3.33
N PHE A 97 12.25 -8.86 -3.18
CA PHE A 97 11.28 -9.04 -4.28
C PHE A 97 10.57 -7.74 -4.65
N LEU A 98 10.22 -6.90 -3.67
CA LEU A 98 9.64 -5.58 -3.92
C LEU A 98 10.61 -4.67 -4.67
N TYR A 99 11.85 -4.57 -4.22
CA TYR A 99 12.90 -3.80 -4.89
C TYR A 99 13.09 -4.25 -6.34
N LEU A 100 13.16 -5.56 -6.58
CA LEU A 100 13.29 -6.15 -7.92
C LEU A 100 12.06 -5.89 -8.79
N SER A 101 10.85 -5.97 -8.24
CA SER A 101 9.62 -5.69 -8.98
C SER A 101 9.58 -4.23 -9.47
N PHE A 102 9.87 -3.26 -8.61
CA PHE A 102 9.86 -1.84 -8.98
C PHE A 102 11.04 -1.44 -9.87
N SER A 103 12.18 -2.13 -9.79
CA SER A 103 13.35 -1.81 -10.63
C SER A 103 13.41 -2.57 -11.95
N SER A 104 12.51 -3.52 -12.21
CA SER A 104 12.53 -4.31 -13.45
C SER A 104 12.13 -3.51 -14.69
N ASN A 105 12.90 -3.64 -15.78
CA ASN A 105 12.63 -3.02 -17.08
C ASN A 105 11.91 -3.95 -18.08
N ASN A 106 11.72 -5.23 -17.73
CA ASN A 106 11.05 -6.23 -18.56
C ASN A 106 9.73 -6.67 -17.94
N LEU A 107 8.69 -6.83 -18.75
CA LEU A 107 7.38 -7.32 -18.30
C LEU A 107 7.43 -8.72 -17.67
N PHE A 108 8.19 -9.65 -18.23
CA PHE A 108 8.25 -11.01 -17.70
C PHE A 108 8.97 -11.06 -16.35
N LEU A 109 10.08 -10.32 -16.20
CA LEU A 109 10.78 -10.21 -14.92
C LEU A 109 9.91 -9.50 -13.88
N PHE A 110 9.20 -8.45 -14.30
CA PHE A 110 8.22 -7.78 -13.45
C PHE A 110 7.17 -8.77 -12.95
N TYR A 111 6.56 -9.57 -13.83
CA TYR A 111 5.59 -10.61 -13.47
C TYR A 111 6.15 -11.63 -12.46
N LEU A 112 7.36 -12.14 -12.71
CA LEU A 112 7.99 -13.09 -11.80
C LEU A 112 8.17 -12.52 -10.40
N PHE A 113 8.69 -11.30 -10.26
CA PHE A 113 8.88 -10.68 -8.95
C PHE A 113 7.57 -10.22 -8.30
N PHE A 114 6.59 -9.83 -9.13
CA PHE A 114 5.25 -9.47 -8.71
C PHE A 114 4.54 -10.65 -8.03
N GLU A 115 4.66 -11.86 -8.58
CA GLU A 115 4.10 -13.07 -7.97
C GLU A 115 5.00 -13.64 -6.86
N SER A 116 6.34 -13.56 -6.99
CA SER A 116 7.25 -14.05 -5.95
C SER A 116 7.11 -13.28 -4.64
N SER A 117 6.71 -12.00 -4.69
CA SER A 117 6.41 -11.19 -3.50
C SER A 117 5.28 -11.78 -2.64
N LEU A 118 4.38 -12.58 -3.22
CA LEU A 118 3.31 -13.25 -2.48
C LEU A 118 3.87 -14.27 -1.49
N ILE A 119 4.95 -14.97 -1.84
CA ILE A 119 5.47 -16.08 -1.04
C ILE A 119 5.90 -15.61 0.37
N PRO A 120 6.76 -14.59 0.56
CA PRO A 120 7.09 -14.11 1.89
C PRO A 120 5.89 -13.55 2.66
N THR A 121 4.95 -12.90 1.96
CA THR A 121 3.77 -12.32 2.63
C THR A 121 2.87 -13.38 3.24
N LEU A 122 2.74 -14.54 2.57
CA LEU A 122 1.99 -15.68 3.09
C LEU A 122 2.64 -16.26 4.33
N PHE A 123 3.97 -16.41 4.34
CA PHE A 123 4.68 -16.85 5.53
C PHE A 123 4.53 -15.86 6.70
N LEU A 124 4.47 -14.54 6.42
CA LEU A 124 4.18 -13.55 7.46
C LEU A 124 2.76 -13.73 8.04
N ILE A 125 1.75 -13.99 7.21
CA ILE A 125 0.36 -14.20 7.65
C ILE A 125 0.22 -15.53 8.42
N PHE A 126 0.70 -16.64 7.87
CA PHE A 126 0.58 -17.96 8.48
C PHE A 126 1.45 -18.14 9.72
N GLY A 127 2.65 -17.55 9.75
CA GLY A 127 3.57 -17.68 10.88
C GLY A 127 3.07 -16.89 12.10
N TRP A 128 2.89 -15.57 11.92
CA TRP A 128 2.72 -14.63 13.03
C TRP A 128 1.31 -14.02 13.13
N GLY A 129 0.35 -14.47 12.33
CA GLY A 129 -1.07 -14.08 12.49
C GLY A 129 -1.67 -14.58 13.80
N TYR A 130 -2.55 -13.78 14.43
CA TYR A 130 -3.04 -14.06 15.78
C TYR A 130 -4.18 -15.11 15.86
N GLN A 131 -5.06 -15.15 14.86
CA GLN A 131 -6.30 -15.95 14.90
C GLN A 131 -6.19 -17.22 14.04
N PRO A 132 -6.95 -18.29 14.33
CA PRO A 132 -6.94 -19.52 13.54
C PRO A 132 -7.44 -19.31 12.10
N GLU A 133 -8.31 -18.31 11.89
CA GLU A 133 -8.85 -17.94 10.58
C GLU A 133 -7.73 -17.56 9.58
N ARG A 134 -6.51 -17.23 10.06
CA ARG A 134 -5.33 -16.86 9.25
C ARG A 134 -5.04 -17.81 8.09
N LEU A 135 -5.34 -19.10 8.26
CA LEU A 135 -5.21 -20.10 7.21
C LEU A 135 -6.20 -19.82 6.07
N GLN A 136 -7.45 -19.53 6.41
CA GLN A 136 -8.50 -19.21 5.46
C GLN A 136 -8.24 -17.88 4.73
N ALA A 137 -7.83 -16.79 5.41
CA ALA A 137 -7.50 -15.56 4.68
C ALA A 137 -6.25 -15.70 3.81
N GLY A 138 -5.23 -16.43 4.26
CA GLY A 138 -4.08 -16.71 3.41
C GLY A 138 -4.49 -17.48 2.15
N MET A 139 -5.38 -18.47 2.26
CA MET A 139 -5.90 -19.17 1.09
C MET A 139 -6.71 -18.25 0.15
N TYR A 140 -7.55 -17.37 0.69
CA TYR A 140 -8.23 -16.35 -0.13
C TYR A 140 -7.22 -15.45 -0.85
N PHE A 141 -6.20 -14.97 -0.15
CA PHE A 141 -5.19 -14.10 -0.74
C PHE A 141 -4.42 -14.79 -1.89
N ILE A 142 -4.00 -16.05 -1.72
CA ILE A 142 -3.33 -16.84 -2.76
C ILE A 142 -4.24 -17.03 -3.96
N PHE A 143 -5.45 -17.56 -3.76
CA PHE A 143 -6.28 -17.97 -4.90
C PHE A 143 -6.77 -16.80 -5.71
N TYR A 144 -7.13 -15.68 -5.08
CA TYR A 144 -7.52 -14.47 -5.80
C TYR A 144 -6.36 -13.96 -6.67
N THR A 145 -5.16 -13.86 -6.09
CA THR A 145 -3.99 -13.31 -6.79
C THR A 145 -3.49 -14.26 -7.89
N LEU A 146 -3.27 -15.54 -7.61
CA LEU A 146 -2.80 -16.53 -8.60
C LEU A 146 -3.79 -16.73 -9.74
N PHE A 147 -5.09 -16.85 -9.44
CA PHE A 147 -6.10 -17.03 -10.49
C PHE A 147 -6.13 -15.84 -11.44
N SER A 148 -5.92 -14.62 -10.91
CA SER A 148 -5.86 -13.42 -11.73
C SER A 148 -4.56 -13.24 -12.50
N SER A 149 -3.44 -13.78 -11.99
CA SER A 149 -2.12 -13.62 -12.59
C SER A 149 -1.85 -14.60 -13.73
N PHE A 150 -2.44 -15.80 -13.71
CA PHE A 150 -2.29 -16.76 -14.82
C PHE A 150 -2.74 -16.21 -16.20
N PRO A 151 -3.91 -15.56 -16.35
CA PRO A 151 -4.28 -14.90 -17.60
C PRO A 151 -3.25 -13.87 -18.08
N MET A 152 -2.67 -13.10 -17.15
CA MET A 152 -1.62 -12.13 -17.45
C MET A 152 -0.36 -12.82 -18.01
N LEU A 153 0.05 -13.96 -17.45
CA LEU A 153 1.18 -14.73 -17.97
C LEU A 153 0.96 -15.19 -19.41
N VAL A 154 -0.23 -15.70 -19.73
CA VAL A 154 -0.57 -16.14 -21.09
C VAL A 154 -0.47 -14.96 -22.07
N SER A 155 -0.98 -13.78 -21.70
CA SER A 155 -0.84 -12.59 -22.52
C SER A 155 0.60 -12.13 -22.68
N ILE A 156 1.47 -12.26 -21.66
CA ILE A 156 2.90 -11.92 -21.78
C ILE A 156 3.61 -12.86 -22.76
N ILE A 157 3.31 -14.16 -22.72
CA ILE A 157 3.90 -15.13 -23.67
C ILE A 157 3.45 -14.80 -25.09
N TRP A 158 2.16 -14.47 -25.28
CA TRP A 158 1.64 -14.06 -26.58
C TRP A 158 2.33 -12.79 -27.10
N LEU A 159 2.53 -11.77 -26.23
CA LEU A 159 3.29 -10.56 -26.57
C LEU A 159 4.73 -10.87 -27.01
N TYR A 160 5.39 -11.81 -26.35
CA TYR A 160 6.75 -12.19 -26.73
C TYR A 160 6.77 -12.85 -28.12
N MET A 161 5.79 -13.71 -28.41
CA MET A 161 5.69 -14.35 -29.73
C MET A 161 5.40 -13.35 -30.85
N SER A 162 4.64 -12.29 -30.57
CA SER A 162 4.30 -11.29 -31.58
C SER A 162 5.38 -10.22 -31.80
N PHE A 163 6.07 -9.79 -30.74
CA PHE A 163 7.04 -8.68 -30.79
C PHE A 163 8.51 -9.09 -30.68
N GLY A 164 8.80 -10.31 -30.21
CA GLY A 164 10.15 -10.79 -29.95
C GLY A 164 10.86 -10.13 -28.76
N SER A 165 10.26 -9.12 -28.12
CA SER A 165 10.84 -8.42 -26.97
C SER A 165 9.78 -8.01 -25.94
N LEU A 166 10.20 -7.96 -24.67
CA LEU A 166 9.33 -7.61 -23.52
C LEU A 166 9.83 -6.41 -22.71
N TYR A 167 10.71 -5.60 -23.28
CA TYR A 167 11.23 -4.39 -22.64
C TYR A 167 10.19 -3.27 -22.67
N PHE A 168 9.98 -2.60 -21.53
CA PHE A 168 8.97 -1.54 -21.40
C PHE A 168 9.13 -0.41 -22.42
N PHE A 169 10.38 -0.03 -22.72
CA PHE A 169 10.68 1.05 -23.66
C PHE A 169 10.25 0.78 -25.10
N LEU A 170 10.14 -0.48 -25.50
CA LEU A 170 9.80 -0.84 -26.88
C LEU A 170 8.29 -0.82 -27.13
N PHE A 171 7.47 -0.70 -26.07
CA PHE A 171 6.01 -0.78 -26.21
C PHE A 171 5.32 0.49 -26.72
N PHE A 172 6.01 1.63 -26.77
CA PHE A 172 5.39 2.92 -27.14
C PHE A 172 4.76 2.95 -28.54
N ASN A 173 5.23 2.11 -29.47
CA ASN A 173 4.73 2.11 -30.85
C ASN A 173 3.64 1.07 -31.11
N PHE A 174 3.23 0.31 -30.10
CA PHE A 174 2.41 -0.86 -30.30
C PHE A 174 1.09 -0.78 -29.57
N SER A 175 0.01 -0.78 -30.35
CA SER A 175 -1.34 -0.72 -29.84
C SER A 175 -2.16 -1.91 -30.31
N TYR A 176 -2.48 -2.82 -29.39
CA TYR A 176 -3.43 -3.89 -29.66
C TYR A 176 -4.85 -3.47 -29.32
N CYS A 177 -5.77 -3.76 -30.25
CA CYS A 177 -7.19 -3.47 -30.09
C CYS A 177 -8.03 -4.67 -29.62
N TYR A 178 -7.41 -5.79 -29.24
CA TYR A 178 -8.14 -6.99 -28.83
C TYR A 178 -8.66 -6.87 -27.40
N PHE A 179 -9.98 -7.00 -27.23
CA PHE A 179 -10.65 -6.96 -25.92
C PHE A 179 -10.11 -8.03 -24.97
N LEU A 180 -9.95 -9.26 -25.44
CA LEU A 180 -9.51 -10.38 -24.61
C LEU A 180 -8.09 -10.14 -24.05
N PHE A 181 -7.18 -9.63 -24.88
CA PHE A 181 -5.84 -9.27 -24.46
C PHE A 181 -5.86 -8.14 -23.41
N TYR A 182 -6.65 -7.10 -23.65
CA TYR A 182 -6.85 -6.01 -22.68
C TYR A 182 -7.37 -6.53 -21.34
N PHE A 183 -8.40 -7.37 -21.36
CA PHE A 183 -8.97 -7.94 -20.14
C PHE A 183 -7.96 -8.82 -19.39
N CYS A 184 -7.26 -9.73 -20.08
CA CYS A 184 -6.26 -10.60 -19.47
C CYS A 184 -5.10 -9.82 -18.84
N MET A 185 -4.62 -8.75 -19.48
CA MET A 185 -3.55 -7.92 -18.93
C MET A 185 -4.02 -7.06 -17.76
N MET A 186 -5.25 -6.54 -17.79
CA MET A 186 -5.78 -5.69 -16.71
C MET A 186 -6.19 -6.49 -15.48
N PHE A 187 -6.71 -7.71 -15.66
CA PHE A 187 -7.38 -8.46 -14.59
C PHE A 187 -6.49 -8.70 -13.37
N SER A 188 -5.23 -9.08 -13.56
CA SER A 188 -4.27 -9.28 -12.46
C SER A 188 -4.10 -8.03 -11.58
N PHE A 189 -4.04 -6.86 -12.21
CA PHE A 189 -3.87 -5.59 -11.52
C PHE A 189 -5.16 -5.13 -10.84
N LEU A 190 -6.32 -5.43 -11.41
CA LEU A 190 -7.63 -5.16 -10.81
C LEU A 190 -7.92 -6.02 -9.57
N VAL A 191 -7.23 -7.15 -9.41
CA VAL A 191 -7.32 -7.95 -8.19
C VAL A 191 -6.36 -7.41 -7.12
N LYS A 192 -5.13 -7.02 -7.49
CA LYS A 192 -4.17 -6.44 -6.53
C LYS A 192 -4.50 -5.01 -6.11
N ILE A 193 -5.00 -4.17 -7.02
CA ILE A 193 -5.70 -2.93 -6.67
C ILE A 193 -7.15 -3.36 -6.45
N PRO A 194 -7.62 -3.51 -5.21
CA PRO A 194 -8.89 -4.15 -4.88
C PRO A 194 -10.05 -3.40 -5.53
N MET A 195 -10.45 -3.80 -6.73
CA MET A 195 -11.66 -3.27 -7.35
C MET A 195 -12.86 -3.75 -6.54
N PHE A 196 -13.91 -2.95 -6.54
CA PHE A 196 -15.22 -3.40 -6.08
C PHE A 196 -15.62 -4.72 -6.77
N PHE A 197 -16.32 -5.62 -6.06
CA PHE A 197 -16.45 -7.08 -6.32
C PHE A 197 -15.27 -7.96 -5.91
N VAL A 198 -14.03 -7.60 -6.27
CA VAL A 198 -12.86 -8.47 -6.02
C VAL A 198 -12.14 -8.13 -4.70
N HIS A 199 -12.52 -7.06 -4.03
CA HIS A 199 -11.90 -6.56 -2.79
C HIS A 199 -11.98 -7.45 -1.54
N ILE A 200 -12.79 -8.52 -1.52
CA ILE A 200 -13.12 -9.27 -0.29
C ILE A 200 -11.90 -9.92 0.37
N TRP A 201 -10.87 -10.27 -0.40
CA TRP A 201 -9.63 -10.83 0.14
C TRP A 201 -8.91 -9.85 1.07
N LEU A 202 -9.03 -8.54 0.82
CA LEU A 202 -8.26 -7.52 1.52
C LEU A 202 -8.70 -7.36 2.97
N PRO A 203 -9.98 -7.11 3.32
CA PRO A 203 -10.41 -7.02 4.71
C PRO A 203 -10.04 -8.25 5.54
N LYS A 204 -10.19 -9.45 4.98
CA LYS A 204 -9.83 -10.70 5.66
C LYS A 204 -8.31 -10.79 5.90
N ALA A 205 -7.51 -10.54 4.87
CA ALA A 205 -6.05 -10.59 4.97
C ALA A 205 -5.51 -9.60 6.01
N HIS A 206 -6.04 -8.36 6.05
CA HIS A 206 -5.59 -7.34 7.01
C HIS A 206 -6.01 -7.64 8.46
N VAL A 207 -7.21 -8.17 8.68
CA VAL A 207 -7.70 -8.46 10.02
C VAL A 207 -6.84 -9.56 10.67
N GLU A 208 -6.49 -10.59 9.91
CA GLU A 208 -5.82 -11.78 10.42
C GLU A 208 -4.29 -11.69 10.40
N ALA A 209 -3.73 -10.85 9.52
CA ALA A 209 -2.29 -10.63 9.45
C ALA A 209 -1.72 -10.02 10.75
N PRO A 210 -0.45 -10.31 11.07
CA PRO A 210 0.28 -9.52 12.05
C PRO A 210 0.36 -8.07 11.58
N VAL A 211 0.77 -7.19 12.50
CA VAL A 211 0.92 -5.75 12.27
C VAL A 211 1.80 -5.45 11.07
N SER A 212 2.95 -6.11 11.01
CA SER A 212 3.91 -5.98 9.90
C SER A 212 3.30 -6.43 8.58
N GLY A 213 2.60 -7.56 8.56
CA GLY A 213 1.85 -8.02 7.39
C GLY A 213 0.81 -7.00 6.93
N SER A 214 0.04 -6.44 7.87
CA SER A 214 -0.96 -5.40 7.58
C SER A 214 -0.31 -4.11 7.03
N MET A 215 0.83 -3.70 7.59
CA MET A 215 1.57 -2.52 7.14
C MET A 215 2.10 -2.67 5.71
N ILE A 216 2.67 -3.82 5.34
CA ILE A 216 3.21 -4.01 3.99
C ILE A 216 2.11 -4.24 2.94
N LEU A 217 1.04 -4.93 3.32
CA LEU A 217 -0.16 -5.06 2.49
C LEU A 217 -0.69 -3.67 2.13
N ALA A 218 -0.99 -2.85 3.13
CA ALA A 218 -1.55 -1.52 2.92
C ALA A 218 -0.53 -0.56 2.29
N GLY A 219 0.72 -0.66 2.72
CA GLY A 219 1.80 0.24 2.39
C GLY A 219 2.30 0.10 0.95
N VAL A 220 2.60 -1.13 0.52
CA VAL A 220 3.35 -1.37 -0.72
C VAL A 220 2.66 -2.36 -1.66
N LEU A 221 2.07 -3.45 -1.16
CA LEU A 221 1.56 -4.52 -2.04
C LEU A 221 0.38 -4.05 -2.91
N LEU A 222 -0.52 -3.23 -2.37
CA LEU A 222 -1.58 -2.60 -3.19
C LEU A 222 -1.01 -1.66 -4.26
N LYS A 223 0.16 -1.06 -4.01
CA LYS A 223 0.83 -0.11 -4.91
C LYS A 223 1.57 -0.82 -6.04
N LEU A 224 2.00 -2.07 -5.84
CA LEU A 224 2.51 -2.92 -6.93
C LEU A 224 1.49 -3.07 -8.05
N GLY A 225 0.19 -3.18 -7.71
CA GLY A 225 -0.88 -3.23 -8.70
C GLY A 225 -0.97 -1.93 -9.51
N GLY A 226 -0.94 -0.78 -8.84
CA GLY A 226 -0.91 0.55 -9.47
C GLY A 226 0.30 0.72 -10.39
N TYR A 227 1.48 0.39 -9.89
CA TYR A 227 2.72 0.40 -10.65
C TYR A 227 2.68 -0.51 -11.89
N GLY A 228 2.07 -1.69 -11.76
CA GLY A 228 1.85 -2.59 -12.89
C GLY A 228 0.99 -1.95 -13.99
N LEU A 229 -0.11 -1.29 -13.61
CA LEU A 229 -0.94 -0.53 -14.56
C LEU A 229 -0.16 0.59 -15.24
N TYR A 230 0.66 1.34 -14.49
CA TYR A 230 1.54 2.36 -15.06
C TYR A 230 2.46 1.81 -16.16
N ARG A 231 3.03 0.64 -15.91
CA ARG A 231 4.00 0.01 -16.81
C ARG A 231 3.37 -0.61 -18.06
N VAL A 232 2.15 -1.12 -17.93
CA VAL A 232 1.41 -1.72 -19.05
C VAL A 232 0.60 -0.68 -19.83
N PHE A 233 0.47 0.55 -19.30
CA PHE A 233 -0.29 1.62 -19.94
C PHE A 233 0.00 1.83 -21.44
N PRO A 234 1.27 1.89 -21.92
CA PRO A 234 1.55 2.07 -23.35
C PRO A 234 0.93 0.98 -24.23
N LEU A 235 0.86 -0.26 -23.76
CA LEU A 235 0.26 -1.39 -24.49
C LEU A 235 -1.28 -1.31 -24.54
N ILE A 236 -1.87 -0.69 -23.52
CA ILE A 236 -3.31 -0.72 -23.26
C ILE A 236 -4.00 0.56 -23.74
N MET A 237 -3.29 1.63 -24.05
CA MET A 237 -3.87 2.95 -24.32
C MET A 237 -5.07 2.92 -25.29
N ILE A 238 -4.94 2.30 -26.47
CA ILE A 238 -6.02 2.30 -27.48
C ILE A 238 -7.24 1.48 -27.04
N SER A 239 -7.03 0.31 -26.45
CA SER A 239 -8.14 -0.52 -25.94
C SER A 239 -8.78 0.11 -24.71
N GLY A 240 -7.98 0.75 -23.85
CA GLY A 240 -8.45 1.44 -22.66
C GLY A 240 -9.36 2.62 -22.98
N LEU A 241 -9.11 3.40 -24.04
CA LEU A 241 -10.02 4.47 -24.46
C LEU A 241 -11.45 3.95 -24.75
N LYS A 242 -11.59 2.69 -25.18
CA LYS A 242 -12.90 2.07 -25.44
C LYS A 242 -13.53 1.43 -24.21
N TYR A 243 -12.75 0.80 -23.34
CA TYR A 243 -13.26 -0.08 -22.28
C TYR A 243 -13.13 0.48 -20.85
N ASN A 244 -12.28 1.47 -20.61
CA ASN A 244 -12.00 1.97 -19.26
C ASN A 244 -13.24 2.54 -18.55
N PHE A 245 -14.25 3.03 -19.27
CA PHE A 245 -15.47 3.56 -18.66
C PHE A 245 -16.17 2.55 -17.75
N VAL A 246 -16.10 1.26 -18.09
CA VAL A 246 -16.69 0.17 -17.29
C VAL A 246 -15.99 0.09 -15.93
N PHE A 247 -14.67 0.06 -15.94
CA PHE A 247 -13.91 -0.07 -14.70
C PHE A 247 -13.95 1.20 -13.84
N VAL A 248 -13.90 2.38 -14.46
CA VAL A 248 -14.04 3.67 -13.75
C VAL A 248 -15.39 3.78 -13.06
N SER A 249 -16.49 3.40 -13.73
CA SER A 249 -17.83 3.44 -13.12
C SER A 249 -17.98 2.44 -11.97
N ILE A 250 -17.44 1.22 -12.11
CA ILE A 250 -17.45 0.22 -11.03
C ILE A 250 -16.65 0.70 -9.81
N SER A 251 -15.48 1.31 -9.99
CA SER A 251 -14.67 1.79 -8.87
C SER A 251 -15.28 3.00 -8.17
N LEU A 252 -15.88 3.94 -8.91
CA LEU A 252 -16.53 5.12 -8.31
C LEU A 252 -17.79 4.75 -7.52
N LEU A 253 -18.72 3.98 -8.12
CA LEU A 253 -19.94 3.52 -7.44
C LEU A 253 -19.63 2.55 -6.30
N GLY A 254 -18.67 1.64 -6.55
CA GLY A 254 -18.18 0.71 -5.54
C GLY A 254 -17.53 1.40 -4.35
N GLY A 255 -16.79 2.48 -4.59
CA GLY A 255 -16.22 3.32 -3.53
C GLY A 255 -17.30 3.91 -2.62
N ILE A 256 -18.42 4.40 -3.18
CA ILE A 256 -19.54 4.91 -2.38
C ILE A 256 -20.12 3.78 -1.53
N TYR A 257 -20.37 2.61 -2.12
CA TYR A 257 -20.91 1.47 -1.38
C TYR A 257 -19.97 1.05 -0.23
N VAL A 258 -18.67 0.92 -0.49
CA VAL A 258 -17.69 0.55 0.54
C VAL A 258 -17.61 1.64 1.62
N SER A 259 -17.79 2.91 1.28
CA SER A 259 -17.83 4.00 2.26
C SER A 259 -19.01 3.89 3.24
N PHE A 260 -20.19 3.45 2.77
CA PHE A 260 -21.31 3.12 3.66
C PHE A 260 -21.01 1.91 4.55
N VAL A 261 -20.31 0.91 4.02
CA VAL A 261 -19.85 -0.25 4.79
C VAL A 261 -18.89 0.20 5.89
N CYS A 262 -17.93 1.09 5.61
CA CYS A 262 -16.97 1.62 6.59
C CYS A 262 -17.64 2.21 7.84
N VAL A 263 -18.69 3.02 7.65
CA VAL A 263 -19.39 3.69 8.76
C VAL A 263 -20.07 2.68 9.70
N ARG A 264 -20.44 1.50 9.18
CA ARG A 264 -21.07 0.43 9.97
C ARG A 264 -20.08 -0.54 10.59
N GLN A 265 -18.79 -0.45 10.25
CA GLN A 265 -17.80 -1.39 10.78
C GLN A 265 -17.55 -1.16 12.26
N VAL A 266 -17.56 -2.26 13.01
CA VAL A 266 -17.27 -2.30 14.45
C VAL A 266 -15.80 -2.61 14.71
N ASP A 267 -15.14 -3.37 13.83
CA ASP A 267 -13.75 -3.75 14.00
C ASP A 267 -12.80 -2.70 13.43
N LEU A 268 -11.86 -2.21 14.25
CA LEU A 268 -10.92 -1.16 13.84
C LEU A 268 -10.08 -1.51 12.62
N LYS A 269 -9.46 -2.70 12.61
CA LYS A 269 -8.62 -3.13 11.48
C LYS A 269 -9.42 -3.26 10.19
N SER A 270 -10.65 -3.76 10.29
CA SER A 270 -11.54 -3.91 9.13
C SER A 270 -11.93 -2.56 8.56
N LEU A 271 -12.22 -1.57 9.41
CA LEU A 271 -12.56 -0.21 8.99
C LEU A 271 -11.39 0.43 8.24
N ILE A 272 -10.17 0.33 8.77
CA ILE A 272 -8.96 0.81 8.09
C ILE A 272 -8.77 0.08 6.75
N ALA A 273 -8.98 -1.24 6.71
CA ALA A 273 -8.88 -2.03 5.49
C ALA A 273 -9.89 -1.58 4.42
N TYR A 274 -11.16 -1.36 4.76
CA TYR A 274 -12.15 -0.85 3.81
C TYR A 274 -11.85 0.59 3.38
N SER A 275 -11.33 1.45 4.26
CA SER A 275 -10.89 2.79 3.84
C SER A 275 -9.80 2.73 2.77
N SER A 276 -8.90 1.73 2.83
CA SER A 276 -7.89 1.52 1.78
C SER A 276 -8.45 1.07 0.43
N VAL A 277 -9.56 0.33 0.41
CA VAL A 277 -10.27 -0.02 -0.83
C VAL A 277 -10.81 1.25 -1.51
N ILE A 278 -11.30 2.23 -0.72
CA ILE A 278 -11.84 3.48 -1.24
C ILE A 278 -10.74 4.33 -1.88
N HIS A 279 -9.66 4.63 -1.14
CA HIS A 279 -8.58 5.47 -1.67
C HIS A 279 -7.85 4.80 -2.84
N MET A 280 -7.60 3.48 -2.80
CA MET A 280 -6.99 2.78 -3.93
C MET A 280 -7.97 2.62 -5.12
N GLY A 281 -9.29 2.62 -4.87
CA GLY A 281 -10.30 2.73 -5.92
C GLY A 281 -10.24 4.07 -6.66
N LEU A 282 -9.96 5.17 -5.95
CA LEU A 282 -9.72 6.49 -6.56
C LEU A 282 -8.42 6.51 -7.39
N VAL A 283 -7.34 5.88 -6.90
CA VAL A 283 -6.09 5.66 -7.64
C VAL A 283 -6.37 4.94 -8.97
N LEU A 284 -7.18 3.87 -8.94
CA LEU A 284 -7.57 3.13 -10.14
C LEU A 284 -8.28 4.06 -11.15
N CYS A 285 -9.25 4.85 -10.69
CA CYS A 285 -9.97 5.80 -11.55
C CYS A 285 -8.99 6.76 -12.24
N GLY A 286 -8.07 7.35 -11.46
CA GLY A 286 -7.06 8.28 -11.96
C GLY A 286 -6.21 7.71 -13.08
N ILE A 287 -5.66 6.51 -12.88
CA ILE A 287 -4.82 5.83 -13.87
C ILE A 287 -5.62 5.51 -15.15
N LEU A 288 -6.89 5.09 -15.02
CA LEU A 288 -7.74 4.75 -16.15
C LEU A 288 -8.29 5.95 -16.94
N THR A 289 -8.22 7.18 -16.40
CA THR A 289 -8.60 8.39 -17.16
C THR A 289 -7.56 8.80 -18.22
N PHE A 290 -6.33 8.27 -18.15
CA PHE A 290 -5.23 8.57 -19.07
C PHE A 290 -4.86 10.06 -19.19
N ASN A 291 -5.11 10.83 -18.13
CA ASN A 291 -4.73 12.25 -18.05
C ASN A 291 -3.47 12.43 -17.19
N TYR A 292 -2.64 13.42 -17.54
CA TYR A 292 -1.43 13.77 -16.77
C TYR A 292 -1.74 14.03 -15.29
N TRP A 293 -2.78 14.83 -15.00
CA TRP A 293 -3.25 15.08 -13.63
C TRP A 293 -3.65 13.78 -12.91
N GLY A 294 -4.26 12.83 -13.62
CA GLY A 294 -4.65 11.54 -13.06
C GLY A 294 -3.44 10.68 -12.72
N PHE A 295 -2.40 10.70 -13.55
CA PHE A 295 -1.14 10.01 -13.28
C PHE A 295 -0.40 10.61 -12.08
N TYR A 296 -0.11 11.91 -12.08
CA TYR A 296 0.57 12.53 -10.93
C TYR A 296 -0.26 12.39 -9.64
N GLY A 297 -1.58 12.62 -9.71
CA GLY A 297 -2.48 12.48 -8.57
C GLY A 297 -2.50 11.07 -7.98
N SER A 298 -2.52 10.03 -8.81
CA SER A 298 -2.52 8.66 -8.32
C SER A 298 -1.16 8.22 -7.76
N LEU A 299 -0.03 8.71 -8.28
CA LEU A 299 1.28 8.50 -7.65
C LEU A 299 1.33 9.12 -6.25
N ILE A 300 0.91 10.38 -6.13
CA ILE A 300 0.90 11.11 -4.86
C ILE A 300 0.00 10.41 -3.86
N LEU A 301 -1.23 10.04 -4.25
CA LEU A 301 -2.15 9.34 -3.37
C LEU A 301 -1.63 7.95 -2.97
N MET A 302 -0.95 7.22 -3.86
CA MET A 302 -0.31 5.95 -3.52
C MET A 302 0.75 6.09 -2.43
N LEU A 303 1.62 7.11 -2.52
CA LEU A 303 2.65 7.38 -1.50
C LEU A 303 2.02 7.83 -0.18
N ALA A 304 1.10 8.79 -0.26
CA ALA A 304 0.43 9.40 0.87
C ALA A 304 -0.41 8.39 1.66
N HIS A 305 -1.27 7.64 0.96
CA HIS A 305 -2.03 6.57 1.57
C HIS A 305 -1.12 5.46 2.09
N GLY A 306 -0.03 5.14 1.40
CA GLY A 306 0.93 4.11 1.83
C GLY A 306 1.44 4.36 3.25
N LEU A 307 1.88 5.58 3.53
CA LEU A 307 2.36 5.99 4.87
C LEU A 307 1.22 6.20 5.87
N CYS A 308 0.10 6.80 5.45
CA CYS A 308 -1.02 7.09 6.34
C CYS A 308 -1.70 5.80 6.85
N SER A 309 -2.00 4.87 5.93
CA SER A 309 -2.67 3.61 6.28
C SER A 309 -1.78 2.69 7.11
N SER A 310 -0.47 2.60 6.83
CA SER A 310 0.45 1.81 7.66
C SER A 310 0.55 2.38 9.08
N GLY A 311 0.51 3.71 9.22
CA GLY A 311 0.45 4.39 10.51
C GLY A 311 -0.84 4.09 11.28
N LEU A 312 -2.00 4.10 10.62
CA LEU A 312 -3.29 3.72 11.24
C LEU A 312 -3.29 2.26 11.69
N PHE A 313 -2.74 1.34 10.89
CA PHE A 313 -2.58 -0.05 11.32
C PHE A 313 -1.62 -0.18 12.52
N CYS A 314 -0.55 0.63 12.58
CA CYS A 314 0.34 0.70 13.74
C CYS A 314 -0.41 1.12 15.01
N LEU A 315 -1.18 2.21 14.94
CA LEU A 315 -1.99 2.69 16.05
C LEU A 315 -3.02 1.66 16.51
N SER A 316 -3.70 1.01 15.57
CA SER A 316 -4.66 -0.06 15.89
C SER A 316 -3.98 -1.20 16.65
N ASN A 317 -2.72 -1.50 16.33
CA ASN A 317 -1.97 -2.52 17.04
C ASN A 317 -1.51 -2.10 18.42
N ILE A 318 -1.04 -0.87 18.60
CA ILE A 318 -0.61 -0.38 19.92
C ILE A 318 -1.76 -0.44 20.92
N ILE A 319 -2.98 -0.16 20.46
CA ILE A 319 -4.20 -0.34 21.25
C ILE A 319 -4.49 -1.83 21.49
N TYR A 320 -4.38 -2.66 20.45
CA TYR A 320 -4.60 -4.11 20.56
C TYR A 320 -3.64 -4.78 21.56
N GLU A 321 -2.36 -4.40 21.59
CA GLU A 321 -1.37 -4.93 22.54
C GLU A 321 -1.73 -4.65 24.00
N ARG A 322 -2.53 -3.62 24.27
CA ARG A 322 -2.92 -3.23 25.64
C ARG A 322 -4.30 -3.75 26.03
N LEU A 323 -5.27 -3.67 25.12
CA LEU A 323 -6.67 -4.02 25.39
C LEU A 323 -7.07 -5.42 24.91
N GLY A 324 -6.22 -6.08 24.12
CA GLY A 324 -6.42 -7.46 23.63
C GLY A 324 -7.62 -7.63 22.68
N SER A 325 -8.32 -6.55 22.33
CA SER A 325 -9.53 -6.56 21.52
C SER A 325 -9.47 -5.52 20.40
N ARG A 326 -10.23 -5.77 19.32
CA ARG A 326 -10.26 -4.93 18.11
C ARG A 326 -11.57 -4.16 17.95
N SER A 327 -12.58 -4.47 18.76
CA SER A 327 -13.93 -3.93 18.64
C SER A 327 -14.01 -2.51 19.19
N MET A 328 -14.53 -1.57 18.40
CA MET A 328 -14.70 -0.16 18.78
C MET A 328 -15.54 0.04 20.05
N TYR A 329 -16.42 -0.89 20.42
CA TYR A 329 -17.21 -0.79 21.65
C TYR A 329 -16.37 -0.85 22.93
N ILE A 330 -15.29 -1.65 22.92
CA ILE A 330 -14.40 -1.80 24.07
C ILE A 330 -13.38 -0.65 24.10
N LEU A 331 -12.99 -0.14 22.92
CA LEU A 331 -11.89 0.79 22.73
C LEU A 331 -12.26 2.26 22.96
N LYS A 332 -13.32 2.57 23.72
CA LYS A 332 -13.79 3.94 23.97
C LYS A 332 -12.96 4.65 25.04
N GLY A 333 -12.90 5.98 24.96
CA GLY A 333 -12.30 6.82 26.00
C GLY A 333 -10.76 6.77 26.09
N LEU A 334 -10.06 6.46 25.00
CA LEU A 334 -8.58 6.39 25.01
C LEU A 334 -7.91 7.75 25.31
N LEU A 335 -8.61 8.87 25.12
CA LEU A 335 -8.10 10.22 25.42
C LEU A 335 -7.70 10.37 26.89
N SER A 336 -8.47 9.80 27.82
CA SER A 336 -8.16 9.88 29.26
C SER A 336 -6.98 9.01 29.66
N PHE A 337 -6.73 7.92 28.93
CA PHE A 337 -5.67 6.97 29.26
C PHE A 337 -4.33 7.33 28.59
N MET A 338 -4.34 7.76 27.33
CA MET A 338 -3.14 7.95 26.51
C MET A 338 -3.24 9.23 25.66
N PRO A 339 -3.23 10.43 26.29
CA PRO A 339 -3.45 11.70 25.59
C PRO A 339 -2.42 11.94 24.48
N SER A 340 -1.15 11.63 24.71
CA SER A 340 -0.11 11.80 23.69
C SER A 340 -0.30 10.90 22.47
N MET A 341 -0.89 9.70 22.62
CA MET A 341 -1.20 8.83 21.47
C MET A 341 -2.50 9.23 20.77
N SER A 342 -3.46 9.79 21.50
CA SER A 342 -4.66 10.36 20.90
C SER A 342 -4.33 11.50 19.92
N LEU A 343 -3.25 12.24 20.16
CA LEU A 343 -2.75 13.29 19.26
C LEU A 343 -2.20 12.69 17.95
N TRP A 344 -1.50 11.56 18.01
CA TRP A 344 -1.08 10.84 16.79
C TRP A 344 -2.25 10.24 16.03
N TRP A 345 -3.28 9.74 16.73
CA TRP A 345 -4.56 9.35 16.13
C TRP A 345 -5.23 10.50 15.42
N PHE A 346 -5.23 11.69 16.02
CA PHE A 346 -5.78 12.90 15.40
C PHE A 346 -5.04 13.23 14.10
N PHE A 347 -3.71 13.32 14.12
CA PHE A 347 -2.96 13.66 12.91
C PHE A 347 -3.16 12.66 11.76
N LEU A 348 -3.12 11.35 12.04
CA LEU A 348 -3.32 10.36 10.99
C LEU A 348 -4.78 10.26 10.51
N SER A 349 -5.77 10.48 11.39
CA SER A 349 -7.17 10.55 10.96
C SER A 349 -7.44 11.78 10.09
N VAL A 350 -6.85 12.93 10.43
CA VAL A 350 -6.89 14.17 9.63
C VAL A 350 -6.25 13.97 8.25
N TYR A 351 -5.12 13.26 8.16
CA TYR A 351 -4.54 12.90 6.87
C TYR A 351 -5.41 11.91 6.10
N ASN A 352 -6.03 10.93 6.75
CA ASN A 352 -6.95 10.01 6.09
C ASN A 352 -8.22 10.72 5.55
N MET A 353 -8.68 11.77 6.22
CA MET A 353 -9.76 12.67 5.77
C MET A 353 -9.33 13.59 4.62
N ALA A 354 -8.04 13.60 4.25
CA ALA A 354 -7.47 14.53 3.28
C ALA A 354 -7.74 16.01 3.65
N ALA A 355 -7.53 16.40 4.91
CA ALA A 355 -7.62 17.81 5.31
C ALA A 355 -6.36 18.62 4.89
N PRO A 356 -6.43 19.95 4.71
CA PRO A 356 -5.25 20.77 4.45
C PRO A 356 -4.36 20.91 5.71
N PRO A 357 -3.01 20.91 5.63
CA PRO A 357 -2.13 20.72 4.47
C PRO A 357 -1.63 19.27 4.37
N SER A 358 -2.42 18.34 3.84
CA SER A 358 -2.02 16.93 3.69
C SER A 358 -1.61 16.55 2.26
N LEU A 359 -0.74 15.56 2.15
CA LEU A 359 -0.35 14.97 0.87
C LEU A 359 -1.53 14.22 0.20
N ASN A 360 -2.41 13.61 1.02
CA ASN A 360 -3.63 12.98 0.54
C ASN A 360 -4.55 13.98 -0.17
N LEU A 361 -4.74 15.18 0.38
CA LEU A 361 -5.52 16.24 -0.26
C LEU A 361 -4.95 16.63 -1.62
N MET A 362 -3.64 16.78 -1.73
CA MET A 362 -3.00 17.11 -3.01
C MET A 362 -3.28 16.03 -4.07
N GLY A 363 -3.16 14.75 -3.69
CA GLY A 363 -3.50 13.62 -4.57
C GLY A 363 -4.99 13.61 -4.97
N GLU A 364 -5.89 13.78 -4.01
CA GLU A 364 -7.34 13.74 -4.25
C GLU A 364 -7.84 14.91 -5.12
N ILE A 365 -7.29 16.12 -4.97
CA ILE A 365 -7.63 17.26 -5.83
C ILE A 365 -7.20 17.00 -7.29
N MET A 366 -6.03 16.40 -7.51
CA MET A 366 -5.59 16.06 -8.86
C MET A 366 -6.43 14.98 -9.50
N LEU A 367 -6.81 13.97 -8.71
CA LEU A 367 -7.72 12.91 -9.14
C LEU A 367 -9.13 13.44 -9.41
N PHE A 368 -9.58 14.42 -8.63
CA PHE A 368 -10.85 15.11 -8.88
C PHE A 368 -10.84 15.75 -10.26
N ASN A 369 -9.81 16.54 -10.59
CA ASN A 369 -9.69 17.18 -11.90
C ASN A 369 -9.67 16.15 -13.04
N SER A 370 -8.94 15.03 -12.87
CA SER A 370 -8.88 13.99 -13.91
C SER A 370 -10.22 13.27 -14.10
N VAL A 371 -10.92 12.94 -13.03
CA VAL A 371 -12.20 12.23 -13.09
C VAL A 371 -13.31 13.10 -13.69
N ILE A 372 -13.32 14.41 -13.39
CA ILE A 372 -14.26 15.37 -13.99
C ILE A 372 -14.03 15.50 -15.48
N SER A 373 -12.76 15.61 -15.90
CA SER A 373 -12.42 15.74 -17.32
C SER A 373 -12.83 14.51 -18.14
N PHE A 374 -12.97 13.33 -17.51
CA PHE A 374 -13.45 12.13 -18.18
C PHE A 374 -14.96 12.17 -18.44
N TYR A 375 -15.76 12.52 -17.42
CA TYR A 375 -17.21 12.71 -17.58
C TYR A 375 -17.78 13.58 -16.46
N SER A 376 -18.60 14.58 -16.82
CA SER A 376 -19.09 15.60 -15.89
C SER A 376 -19.96 15.04 -14.77
N PHE A 377 -20.73 13.97 -15.00
CA PHE A 377 -21.58 13.35 -13.95
C PHE A 377 -20.76 12.76 -12.79
N ASN A 378 -19.50 12.39 -13.04
CA ASN A 378 -18.63 11.84 -11.99
C ASN A 378 -18.34 12.85 -10.87
N THR A 379 -18.57 14.15 -11.10
CA THR A 379 -18.48 15.21 -10.09
C THR A 379 -19.31 14.88 -8.84
N LEU A 380 -20.59 14.54 -9.02
CA LEU A 380 -21.52 14.25 -7.94
C LEU A 380 -21.07 13.04 -7.12
N ILE A 381 -20.64 11.99 -7.81
CA ILE A 381 -20.14 10.76 -7.18
C ILE A 381 -18.88 11.04 -6.36
N PHE A 382 -17.95 11.83 -6.90
CA PHE A 382 -16.73 12.19 -6.19
C PHE A 382 -17.01 13.04 -4.94
N ILE A 383 -17.95 13.98 -5.01
CA ILE A 383 -18.37 14.77 -3.83
C ILE A 383 -18.85 13.84 -2.72
N PHE A 384 -19.70 12.85 -3.03
CA PHE A 384 -20.13 11.87 -2.03
C PHE A 384 -18.97 11.03 -1.48
N LEU A 385 -18.04 10.58 -2.33
CA LEU A 385 -16.84 9.84 -1.88
C LEU A 385 -16.01 10.65 -0.87
N SER A 386 -15.72 11.91 -1.19
CA SER A 386 -14.96 12.81 -0.29
C SER A 386 -15.73 13.16 1.00
N PHE A 387 -17.06 13.27 0.92
CA PHE A 387 -17.88 13.48 2.12
C PHE A 387 -17.83 12.25 3.03
N PHE A 388 -18.00 11.05 2.50
CA PHE A 388 -17.94 9.85 3.32
C PHE A 388 -16.54 9.55 3.85
N SER A 389 -15.47 9.96 3.15
CA SER A 389 -14.11 9.86 3.66
C SER A 389 -13.89 10.66 4.94
N ALA A 390 -14.48 11.86 5.02
CA ALA A 390 -14.56 12.63 6.24
C ALA A 390 -15.40 11.93 7.33
N VAL A 391 -16.57 11.39 6.97
CA VAL A 391 -17.47 10.77 7.95
C VAL A 391 -16.83 9.55 8.62
N TYR A 392 -16.25 8.60 7.87
CA TYR A 392 -15.70 7.40 8.49
C TYR A 392 -14.40 7.67 9.27
N SER A 393 -13.60 8.67 8.87
CA SER A 393 -12.36 9.03 9.58
C SER A 393 -12.66 9.73 10.91
N LEU A 394 -13.63 10.64 10.93
CA LEU A 394 -14.16 11.24 12.15
C LEU A 394 -14.87 10.20 13.03
N TYR A 395 -15.61 9.27 12.43
CA TYR A 395 -16.22 8.14 13.16
C TYR A 395 -15.16 7.29 13.87
N LEU A 396 -14.08 6.92 13.18
CA LEU A 396 -12.96 6.17 13.76
C LEU A 396 -12.28 6.94 14.91
N TYR A 397 -12.06 8.26 14.77
CA TYR A 397 -11.43 9.06 15.83
C TYR A 397 -12.37 9.24 17.03
N SER A 398 -13.62 9.63 16.78
CA SER A 398 -14.60 9.92 17.83
C SER A 398 -14.94 8.69 18.68
N TYR A 399 -15.17 7.52 18.06
CA TYR A 399 -15.52 6.32 18.79
C TYR A 399 -14.35 5.71 19.58
N THR A 400 -13.11 5.90 19.15
CA THR A 400 -11.94 5.39 19.89
C THR A 400 -11.49 6.34 21.00
N GLN A 401 -11.40 7.63 20.72
CA GLN A 401 -10.78 8.57 21.65
C GLN A 401 -11.78 9.12 22.68
N HIS A 402 -13.00 9.45 22.26
CA HIS A 402 -14.00 10.07 23.13
C HIS A 402 -14.88 9.04 23.85
N GLY A 403 -15.61 9.53 24.86
CA GLY A 403 -16.55 8.73 25.65
C GLY A 403 -15.97 8.21 26.95
N ILE A 404 -16.81 7.48 27.69
CA ILE A 404 -16.45 6.85 28.96
C ILE A 404 -15.75 5.52 28.66
N GLY A 405 -14.60 5.30 29.28
CA GLY A 405 -13.82 4.07 29.14
C GLY A 405 -14.60 2.83 29.59
N PHE A 406 -14.29 1.69 28.97
CA PHE A 406 -14.90 0.42 29.35
C PHE A 406 -14.46 0.00 30.77
N SER A 407 -15.41 -0.35 31.63
CA SER A 407 -15.15 -0.65 33.04
C SER A 407 -14.44 -1.98 33.29
N GLY A 408 -14.39 -2.88 32.29
CA GLY A 408 -13.78 -4.20 32.42
C GLY A 408 -12.28 -4.29 32.11
N SER A 409 -11.61 -3.17 31.79
CA SER A 409 -10.16 -3.14 31.56
C SER A 409 -9.42 -2.75 32.84
N PHE A 410 -8.61 -3.68 33.36
CA PHE A 410 -8.00 -3.58 34.69
C PHE A 410 -6.61 -2.93 34.74
N SER A 411 -5.86 -2.89 33.63
CA SER A 411 -4.52 -2.28 33.61
C SER A 411 -4.23 -1.58 32.28
N TYR A 412 -3.67 -0.38 32.38
CA TYR A 412 -3.17 0.39 31.24
C TYR A 412 -1.67 0.60 31.40
N CYS A 413 -0.89 0.11 30.45
CA CYS A 413 0.52 0.49 30.34
C CYS A 413 0.63 1.85 29.63
N ASN A 414 1.58 2.68 30.07
CA ASN A 414 2.01 3.85 29.31
C ASN A 414 2.70 3.44 28.01
N CYS A 415 2.79 4.38 27.06
CA CYS A 415 3.38 4.15 25.75
C CYS A 415 4.90 4.10 25.81
N TYR A 416 5.49 3.21 25.02
CA TYR A 416 6.94 3.09 24.91
C TYR A 416 7.51 4.14 23.95
N LEU A 417 8.77 4.55 24.18
CA LEU A 417 9.48 5.47 23.26
C LEU A 417 9.55 4.93 21.82
N ARG A 418 9.65 3.60 21.66
CA ARG A 418 9.59 2.91 20.36
C ARG A 418 8.32 3.26 19.59
N GLU A 419 7.17 3.29 20.27
CA GLU A 419 5.87 3.56 19.65
C GLU A 419 5.77 5.02 19.21
N TYR A 420 6.25 5.97 20.02
CA TYR A 420 6.30 7.37 19.60
C TYR A 420 7.24 7.59 18.41
N LEU A 421 8.40 6.94 18.41
CA LEU A 421 9.34 6.98 17.28
C LEU A 421 8.70 6.39 16.01
N LEU A 422 7.98 5.26 16.13
CA LEU A 422 7.21 4.68 15.03
C LEU A 422 6.18 5.67 14.47
N MET A 423 5.39 6.32 15.32
CA MET A 423 4.38 7.29 14.87
C MET A 423 5.02 8.51 14.20
N LEU A 424 6.10 9.04 14.78
CA LEU A 424 6.82 10.17 14.23
C LEU A 424 7.40 9.83 12.85
N LEU A 425 7.97 8.65 12.66
CA LEU A 425 8.54 8.23 11.37
C LEU A 425 7.48 7.95 10.29
N HIS A 426 6.21 7.75 10.64
CA HIS A 426 5.12 7.73 9.67
C HIS A 426 4.67 9.15 9.30
N TRP A 427 4.55 10.02 10.31
CA TRP A 427 4.02 11.38 10.16
C TRP A 427 5.01 12.35 9.50
N PHE A 428 6.28 12.29 9.88
CA PHE A 428 7.32 13.19 9.39
C PHE A 428 7.51 13.18 7.86
N PRO A 429 7.68 12.01 7.19
CA PRO A 429 7.83 11.99 5.74
C PRO A 429 6.58 12.50 5.00
N LEU A 430 5.38 12.27 5.53
CA LEU A 430 4.14 12.77 4.92
C LEU A 430 4.16 14.30 4.77
N ASN A 431 4.69 15.03 5.75
CA ASN A 431 4.78 16.49 5.68
C ASN A 431 5.94 16.99 4.83
N ILE A 432 7.10 16.36 4.90
CA ILE A 432 8.26 16.79 4.11
C ILE A 432 7.99 16.65 2.62
N ILE A 433 7.33 15.57 2.21
CA ILE A 433 7.02 15.33 0.79
C ILE A 433 6.16 16.46 0.21
N ILE A 434 5.33 17.12 1.02
CA ILE A 434 4.52 18.27 0.57
C ILE A 434 5.43 19.45 0.20
N PHE A 435 6.43 19.75 1.03
CA PHE A 435 7.39 20.83 0.75
C PHE A 435 8.29 20.51 -0.44
N LEU A 436 8.59 19.22 -0.65
CA LEU A 436 9.39 18.73 -1.79
C LEU A 436 8.54 18.36 -3.01
N SER A 437 7.24 18.71 -3.01
CA SER A 437 6.31 18.29 -4.06
C SER A 437 6.70 18.75 -5.46
N GLY A 438 7.47 19.84 -5.57
CA GLY A 438 8.06 20.28 -6.84
C GLY A 438 8.90 19.21 -7.56
N ILE A 439 9.50 18.25 -6.83
CA ILE A 439 10.29 17.16 -7.41
C ILE A 439 9.39 16.13 -8.14
N PHE A 440 8.13 16.00 -7.74
CA PHE A 440 7.20 15.05 -8.36
C PHE A 440 6.50 15.61 -9.61
N PHE A 441 6.54 16.92 -9.81
CA PHE A 441 5.85 17.61 -10.92
C PHE A 441 6.76 18.06 -12.06
N ILE A 442 8.07 17.78 -11.96
CA ILE A 442 9.05 17.93 -13.04
C ILE A 442 9.07 16.63 -13.83
#